data_AF-A0A7L2RM50-F1
#
_entry.id   AF-A0A7L2RM50-F1
#
_cell.length_a   1.000
_cell.length_b   1.000
_cell.length_c   1.000
_cell.angle_alpha   90.00
_cell.angle_beta   90.00
_cell.angle_gamma   90.00
#
_symmetry.space_group_name_H-M   'P 1'
#
loop_
_entity.id
_entity.type
_entity.pdbx_description
1 polymer ?
#
loop_
_entity_poly.entity_id
_entity_poly.type
_entity_poly.pdbx_seq_one_letter_code
_entity_poly.pdbx_strand_id
1 'polypeptide(L)'
;TQKELDINDSELVSARQESGETVTSMALENTQLKQPGKTEDQKSTRPVTKRNWKQCTLPEGKLRKVQAERRYARDIIAITMKNMQESGIFNNLTEANEKEKAKKSKFYDILIREEEGKKEIMSLQKQLQDVKKQTKKDLQNLDKIIDQLKDELQEKTAKLNIESSYIKKDIDLQVHQTQKKGSSKEKALDKKIQELKNKTDEEIQIHMETENFLRQEYQKVEDRLQYWMDKYENDTNAKDEELEALKALKAENLETMKKFAKECLTFEETIITDRAEREDKRKQREQEAREKKSILKLQAWWKGTMVRRFLGPYEALGKLVKEQQMQKEIGKKEELGAK
;
A
#
# COMPACT_ATOMS: atom_id res chain seq x y z
N THR A 1 5.78 -11.46 14.02
CA THR A 1 7.13 -10.96 14.40
C THR A 1 7.29 -9.50 13.99
N GLN A 2 6.39 -8.64 14.46
CA GLN A 2 6.38 -7.19 14.19
C GLN A 2 5.86 -6.43 15.43
N LYS A 3 6.27 -6.87 16.63
CA LYS A 3 5.85 -6.29 17.91
C LYS A 3 6.99 -6.16 18.94
N GLU A 4 8.23 -6.35 18.50
CA GLU A 4 9.39 -6.43 19.41
C GLU A 4 10.46 -5.37 19.13
N LEU A 5 10.20 -4.42 18.22
CA LEU A 5 11.14 -3.34 17.91
C LEU A 5 10.70 -1.95 18.40
N ASP A 6 9.52 -1.84 19.01
CA ASP A 6 8.98 -0.54 19.49
C ASP A 6 9.23 -0.29 20.99
N ILE A 7 9.97 -1.18 21.67
CA ILE A 7 10.21 -1.08 23.12
C ILE A 7 11.58 -0.46 23.45
N ASN A 8 12.50 -0.35 22.49
CA ASN A 8 13.88 0.09 22.77
C ASN A 8 14.18 1.58 22.51
N ASP A 9 13.22 2.37 22.01
CA ASP A 9 13.44 3.81 21.78
C ASP A 9 12.83 4.71 22.87
N SER A 10 12.31 4.13 23.95
CA SER A 10 11.75 4.87 25.10
C SER A 10 12.75 5.07 26.26
N GLU A 11 13.97 4.53 26.20
CA GLU A 11 14.84 4.42 27.39
C GLU A 11 16.18 5.17 27.30
N LEU A 12 16.33 6.12 26.37
CA LEU A 12 17.54 6.97 26.30
C LEU A 12 17.30 8.48 26.25
N VAL A 13 16.12 8.93 26.70
CA VAL A 13 15.86 10.35 27.00
C VAL A 13 15.22 10.46 28.38
N SER A 14 15.93 10.03 29.42
CA SER A 14 15.52 10.32 30.81
C SER A 14 16.71 10.27 31.75
N ALA A 15 17.61 11.25 31.64
CA ALA A 15 18.63 11.53 32.64
C ALA A 15 19.20 12.94 32.49
N ARG A 16 18.35 13.97 32.48
CA ARG A 16 18.77 15.36 32.78
C ARG A 16 17.59 16.34 32.86
N GLN A 17 16.71 16.14 33.82
CA GLN A 17 15.97 17.28 34.39
C GLN A 17 15.31 16.89 35.69
N GLU A 18 15.99 17.15 36.81
CA GLU A 18 15.34 17.31 38.10
C GLU A 18 16.15 18.32 38.92
N SER A 19 15.43 19.10 39.73
CA SER A 19 15.87 20.18 40.63
C SER A 19 16.01 21.59 40.03
N GLY A 20 14.90 22.13 39.52
CA GLY A 20 14.58 23.54 39.67
C GLY A 20 13.48 23.70 40.72
N GLU A 21 13.83 24.16 41.92
CA GLU A 21 12.86 24.55 42.96
C GLU A 21 12.90 26.07 43.17
N THR A 22 11.83 26.70 42.69
CA THR A 22 11.01 27.73 43.35
C THR A 22 11.68 28.78 44.24
N VAL A 23 11.84 29.95 43.65
CA VAL A 23 11.93 31.25 44.33
C VAL A 23 10.61 31.53 45.08
N THR A 24 10.68 31.69 46.40
CA THR A 24 9.62 32.28 47.23
C THR A 24 10.20 33.43 48.04
N SER A 25 9.53 34.56 47.95
CA SER A 25 9.88 35.84 48.56
C SER A 25 9.43 35.98 50.03
N MET A 26 10.05 36.95 50.70
CA MET A 26 9.62 37.73 51.88
C MET A 26 10.01 37.26 53.29
N ALA A 27 10.85 38.07 53.96
CA ALA A 27 10.53 38.91 55.13
C ALA A 27 11.86 39.41 55.75
N LEU A 28 12.19 40.71 55.65
CA LEU A 28 11.94 41.77 56.64
C LEU A 28 12.73 41.62 57.96
N GLU A 29 13.62 42.60 58.15
CA GLU A 29 13.73 43.47 59.33
C GLU A 29 15.04 43.46 60.14
N ASN A 30 15.37 44.69 60.57
CA ASN A 30 16.59 45.21 61.16
C ASN A 30 17.01 44.54 62.48
N THR A 31 18.30 44.58 62.83
CA THR A 31 18.73 44.94 64.21
C THR A 31 20.16 45.51 64.23
N GLN A 32 20.29 46.55 65.05
CA GLN A 32 21.45 47.35 65.39
C GLN A 32 22.55 46.64 66.20
N LEU A 33 23.72 47.29 66.20
CA LEU A 33 24.65 47.54 67.32
C LEU A 33 25.55 46.43 67.91
N LYS A 34 26.85 46.82 67.93
CA LYS A 34 27.91 46.59 68.95
C LYS A 34 28.78 45.31 68.89
N GLN A 35 29.99 45.52 68.33
CA GLN A 35 31.35 45.34 68.91
C GLN A 35 31.49 44.69 70.32
N PRO A 36 32.63 44.04 70.69
CA PRO A 36 34.01 44.53 70.45
C PRO A 36 35.16 43.50 70.32
N GLY A 37 36.39 44.02 70.13
CA GLY A 37 37.69 43.36 70.40
C GLY A 37 38.60 43.38 69.17
N LYS A 38 39.45 44.40 68.95
CA LYS A 38 40.82 44.61 69.51
C LYS A 38 41.70 43.36 69.35
N THR A 39 42.92 43.42 68.84
CA THR A 39 44.01 44.41 69.04
C THR A 39 44.99 44.19 67.86
N GLU A 40 45.40 45.19 67.06
CA GLU A 40 46.47 46.18 67.36
C GLU A 40 47.78 45.48 67.79
N ASP A 41 48.95 45.72 67.20
CA ASP A 41 49.57 47.02 66.99
C ASP A 41 50.82 46.88 66.07
N GLN A 42 50.99 47.73 65.05
CA GLN A 42 51.66 49.05 65.03
C GLN A 42 53.19 49.04 64.79
N LYS A 43 53.53 49.73 63.68
CA LYS A 43 54.52 50.81 63.53
C LYS A 43 55.99 50.59 63.91
N SER A 44 56.86 50.97 62.98
CA SER A 44 57.79 52.09 63.20
C SER A 44 58.33 52.55 61.83
N THR A 45 57.81 53.63 61.23
CA THR A 45 58.32 55.01 61.40
C THR A 45 59.84 55.08 61.17
N ARG A 46 60.26 55.82 60.14
CA ARG A 46 61.55 56.52 60.17
C ARG A 46 61.37 57.76 61.04
N PRO A 47 61.94 57.83 62.25
CA PRO A 47 62.31 59.10 62.84
C PRO A 47 63.83 59.25 62.75
N VAL A 48 64.20 60.37 62.15
CA VAL A 48 65.43 61.14 62.36
C VAL A 48 66.06 60.82 63.72
N THR A 49 67.16 60.06 63.75
CA THR A 49 68.08 60.16 64.87
C THR A 49 68.85 61.45 64.68
N LYS A 50 68.26 62.51 65.24
CA LYS A 50 68.96 63.74 65.59
C LYS A 50 70.30 63.32 66.18
N ARG A 51 71.37 63.79 65.55
CA ARG A 51 72.69 63.94 66.13
C ARG A 51 72.55 64.92 67.29
N ASN A 52 71.89 64.49 68.37
CA ASN A 52 71.77 65.21 69.61
C ASN A 52 73.08 64.98 70.35
N TRP A 53 73.84 66.07 70.49
CA TRP A 53 74.81 66.22 71.56
C TRP A 53 74.15 65.85 72.89
N LYS A 54 74.40 64.63 73.34
CA LYS A 54 74.58 64.36 74.76
C LYS A 54 76.08 64.39 74.99
N GLN A 55 76.54 65.55 75.45
CA GLN A 55 77.64 65.58 76.42
C GLN A 55 77.30 64.60 77.57
N CYS A 56 78.35 63.96 78.09
CA CYS A 56 78.38 63.14 79.30
C CYS A 56 77.57 61.82 79.17
N THR A 57 78.14 60.63 79.35
CA THR A 57 79.13 60.26 80.37
C THR A 57 79.89 59.02 79.86
N LEU A 58 81.10 59.17 79.32
CA LEU A 58 82.14 58.26 79.81
C LEU A 58 82.34 58.69 81.28
N PRO A 59 82.35 57.79 82.28
CA PRO A 59 82.27 56.34 82.12
C PRO A 59 81.72 55.65 83.38
N GLU A 60 80.44 55.29 83.58
CA GLU A 60 80.12 54.57 84.83
C GLU A 60 80.51 53.09 84.79
N GLY A 61 80.24 52.40 83.67
CA GLY A 61 80.72 51.03 83.43
C GLY A 61 82.23 50.95 83.14
N LYS A 62 82.76 51.94 82.40
CA LYS A 62 84.21 52.05 82.13
C LYS A 62 84.98 52.57 83.37
N LEU A 63 84.45 53.45 84.24
CA LEU A 63 85.04 53.76 85.56
C LEU A 63 84.95 52.53 86.43
N ARG A 64 83.82 51.80 86.48
CA ARG A 64 83.72 50.60 87.32
C ARG A 64 84.75 49.55 86.90
N LYS A 65 84.94 49.34 85.61
CA LYS A 65 85.99 48.46 85.08
C LYS A 65 87.39 48.98 85.43
N VAL A 66 87.68 50.26 85.19
CA VAL A 66 88.98 50.89 85.51
C VAL A 66 89.25 50.95 87.03
N GLN A 67 88.22 51.16 87.86
CA GLN A 67 88.32 51.17 89.32
C GLN A 67 88.50 49.76 89.86
N ALA A 68 87.84 48.75 89.28
CA ALA A 68 88.05 47.34 89.61
C ALA A 68 89.45 46.88 89.18
N GLU A 69 89.92 47.28 88.00
CA GLU A 69 91.28 47.01 87.51
C GLU A 69 92.34 47.73 88.36
N ARG A 70 92.08 48.97 88.79
CA ARG A 70 92.98 49.74 89.67
C ARG A 70 93.00 49.18 91.09
N ARG A 71 91.87 48.70 91.61
CA ARG A 71 91.80 47.97 92.89
C ARG A 71 92.55 46.65 92.79
N TYR A 72 92.28 45.84 91.76
CA TYR A 72 93.01 44.60 91.48
C TYR A 72 94.52 44.83 91.36
N ALA A 73 94.97 45.84 90.61
CA ALA A 73 96.39 46.17 90.52
C ALA A 73 96.98 46.61 91.87
N ARG A 74 96.25 47.44 92.65
CA ARG A 74 96.67 47.84 94.00
C ARG A 74 96.76 46.64 94.94
N ASP A 75 95.79 45.73 94.89
CA ASP A 75 95.71 44.56 95.75
C ASP A 75 96.84 43.57 95.40
N ILE A 76 97.11 43.34 94.12
CA ILE A 76 98.25 42.52 93.67
C ILE A 76 99.59 43.15 94.07
N ILE A 77 99.75 44.48 93.93
CA ILE A 77 100.98 45.18 94.36
C ILE A 77 101.15 45.09 95.88
N ALA A 78 100.10 45.30 96.67
CA ALA A 78 100.14 45.21 98.12
C ALA A 78 100.45 43.79 98.61
N ILE A 79 99.81 42.77 98.02
CA ILE A 79 100.06 41.36 98.30
C ILE A 79 101.49 40.97 97.90
N THR A 80 101.99 41.50 96.77
CA THR A 80 103.36 41.22 96.31
C THR A 80 104.41 41.90 97.21
N MET A 81 104.19 43.15 97.63
CA MET A 81 105.07 43.83 98.59
C MET A 81 105.14 43.08 99.91
N LYS A 82 103.99 42.65 100.45
CA LYS A 82 103.91 41.87 101.69
C LYS A 82 104.67 40.54 101.55
N ASN A 83 104.43 39.79 100.48
CA ASN A 83 105.10 38.51 100.26
C ASN A 83 106.60 38.65 99.99
N MET A 84 107.04 39.76 99.40
CA MET A 84 108.45 40.06 99.20
C MET A 84 109.15 40.40 100.54
N GLN A 85 108.45 41.07 101.46
CA GLN A 85 108.94 41.42 102.79
C GLN A 85 109.01 40.21 103.73
N GLU A 86 108.04 39.29 103.62
CA GLU A 86 107.91 38.12 104.52
C GLU A 86 108.67 36.88 104.00
N SER A 87 108.79 36.70 102.69
CA SER A 87 109.32 35.46 102.10
C SER A 87 110.28 35.65 100.93
N GLY A 88 110.49 36.90 100.46
CA GLY A 88 111.38 37.21 99.33
C GLY A 88 110.87 36.76 97.95
N ILE A 89 109.61 36.34 97.82
CA ILE A 89 109.05 35.70 96.61
C ILE A 89 107.97 36.57 95.93
N PHE A 90 107.96 36.63 94.60
CA PHE A 90 107.06 37.50 93.80
C PHE A 90 106.02 36.75 92.92
N ASN A 91 105.76 35.47 93.20
CA ASN A 91 104.91 34.58 92.37
C ASN A 91 103.50 35.12 92.08
N ASN A 92 102.91 35.88 92.99
CA ASN A 92 101.55 36.44 92.82
C ASN A 92 101.45 37.42 91.65
N LEU A 93 102.52 38.18 91.35
CA LEU A 93 102.56 39.05 90.19
C LEU A 93 102.70 38.24 88.88
N THR A 94 103.48 37.16 88.93
CA THR A 94 103.67 36.24 87.80
C THR A 94 102.36 35.55 87.43
N GLU A 95 101.63 35.01 88.40
CA GLU A 95 100.34 34.35 88.19
C GLU A 95 99.26 35.34 87.69
N ALA A 96 99.24 36.56 88.23
CA ALA A 96 98.32 37.61 87.75
C ALA A 96 98.61 38.01 86.29
N ASN A 97 99.89 38.09 85.91
CA ASN A 97 100.31 38.37 84.54
C ASN A 97 99.96 37.21 83.59
N GLU A 98 100.14 35.96 84.02
CA GLU A 98 99.74 34.78 83.25
C GLU A 98 98.22 34.71 83.06
N LYS A 99 97.43 35.00 84.09
CA LYS A 99 95.97 35.11 83.98
C LYS A 99 95.55 36.20 82.98
N GLU A 100 96.23 37.34 82.96
CA GLU A 100 95.93 38.42 82.02
C GLU A 100 96.36 38.08 80.58
N LYS A 101 97.51 37.42 80.41
CA LYS A 101 97.92 36.85 79.11
C LYS A 101 96.94 35.80 78.60
N ALA A 102 96.47 34.90 79.47
CA ALA A 102 95.48 33.86 79.12
C ALA A 102 94.13 34.48 78.74
N LYS A 103 93.66 35.51 79.45
CA LYS A 103 92.47 36.27 79.06
C LYS A 103 92.67 36.93 77.69
N LYS A 104 93.81 37.59 77.48
CA LYS A 104 94.13 38.24 76.20
C LYS A 104 94.15 37.24 75.04
N SER A 105 94.72 36.05 75.23
CA SER A 105 94.69 34.96 74.22
C SER A 105 93.25 34.53 73.91
N LYS A 106 92.44 34.26 74.93
CA LYS A 106 91.02 33.89 74.75
C LYS A 106 90.23 34.97 74.00
N PHE A 107 90.51 36.25 74.23
CA PHE A 107 89.88 37.34 73.48
C PHE A 107 90.29 37.31 71.99
N TYR A 108 91.55 37.07 71.67
CA TYR A 108 91.98 36.91 70.27
C TYR A 108 91.35 35.68 69.62
N ASP A 109 91.23 34.55 70.31
CA ASP A 109 90.58 33.33 69.79
C ASP A 109 89.08 33.55 69.54
N ILE A 110 88.40 34.31 70.40
CA ILE A 110 87.00 34.72 70.18
C ILE A 110 86.91 35.64 68.97
N LEU A 111 87.81 36.62 68.83
CA LEU A 111 87.81 37.56 67.71
C LEU A 111 88.05 36.86 66.37
N ILE A 112 88.98 35.92 66.30
CA ILE A 112 89.26 35.12 65.09
C ILE A 112 88.03 34.31 64.71
N ARG A 113 87.42 33.58 65.66
CA ARG A 113 86.20 32.80 65.40
C ARG A 113 85.01 33.67 64.98
N GLU A 114 84.88 34.87 65.54
CA GLU A 114 83.83 35.81 65.13
C GLU A 114 84.06 36.30 63.69
N GLU A 115 85.30 36.59 63.32
CA GLU A 115 85.67 36.99 61.96
C GLU A 115 85.45 35.85 60.94
N GLU A 116 85.83 34.63 61.30
CA GLU A 116 85.56 33.42 60.49
C GLU A 116 84.05 33.17 60.35
N GLY A 117 83.30 33.27 61.45
CA GLY A 117 81.84 33.14 61.44
C GLY A 117 81.16 34.22 60.59
N LYS A 118 81.66 35.47 60.62
CA LYS A 118 81.19 36.54 59.73
C LYS A 118 81.43 36.21 58.27
N LYS A 119 82.64 35.72 57.92
CA LYS A 119 82.96 35.29 56.55
C LYS A 119 82.06 34.15 56.09
N GLU A 120 81.79 33.18 56.95
CA GLU A 120 80.91 32.06 56.63
C GLU A 120 79.45 32.48 56.47
N ILE A 121 78.93 33.34 57.35
CA ILE A 121 77.59 33.94 57.20
C ILE A 121 77.50 34.73 55.88
N MET A 122 78.52 35.52 55.53
CA MET A 122 78.55 36.25 54.27
C MET A 122 78.56 35.29 53.06
N SER A 123 79.31 34.18 53.12
CA SER A 123 79.34 33.15 52.08
C SER A 123 77.98 32.48 51.90
N LEU A 124 77.37 32.02 53.01
CA LEU A 124 76.04 31.41 53.00
C LEU A 124 74.96 32.37 52.52
N GLN A 125 75.02 33.64 52.92
CA GLN A 125 74.09 34.67 52.44
C GLN A 125 74.23 34.89 50.93
N LYS A 126 75.45 34.85 50.39
CA LYS A 126 75.70 34.92 48.94
C LYS A 126 75.13 33.69 48.22
N GLN A 127 75.40 32.48 48.72
CA GLN A 127 74.83 31.24 48.17
C GLN A 127 73.30 31.26 48.18
N LEU A 128 72.69 31.70 49.27
CA LEU A 128 71.24 31.85 49.38
C LEU A 128 70.69 32.83 48.33
N GLN A 129 71.38 33.95 48.11
CA GLN A 129 70.99 34.93 47.10
C GLN A 129 71.12 34.36 45.68
N ASP A 130 72.18 33.60 45.41
CA ASP A 130 72.42 32.99 44.10
C ASP A 130 71.40 31.88 43.82
N VAL A 131 71.08 31.02 44.79
CA VAL A 131 69.99 30.03 44.68
C VAL A 131 68.65 30.70 44.42
N LYS A 132 68.33 31.80 45.12
CA LYS A 132 67.09 32.57 44.88
C LYS A 132 67.04 33.15 43.46
N LYS A 133 68.16 33.70 42.96
CA LYS A 133 68.25 34.19 41.58
C LYS A 133 68.07 33.07 40.57
N GLN A 134 68.70 31.91 40.80
CA GLN A 134 68.59 30.75 39.92
C GLN A 134 67.17 30.22 39.87
N THR A 135 66.56 29.99 41.04
CA THR A 135 65.15 29.54 41.15
C THR A 135 64.21 30.51 40.43
N LYS A 136 64.44 31.83 40.55
CA LYS A 136 63.63 32.83 39.83
C LYS A 136 63.79 32.73 38.31
N LYS A 137 65.01 32.50 37.80
CA LYS A 137 65.25 32.28 36.36
C LYS A 137 64.57 31.01 35.87
N ASP A 138 64.66 29.93 36.65
CA ASP A 138 64.05 28.65 36.31
C ASP A 138 62.52 28.78 36.26
N LEU A 139 61.92 29.49 37.22
CA LEU A 139 60.49 29.79 37.24
C LEU A 139 60.07 30.63 36.03
N GLN A 140 60.85 31.65 35.67
CA GLN A 140 60.63 32.43 34.44
C GLN A 140 60.78 31.60 33.16
N ASN A 141 61.67 30.61 33.13
CA ASN A 141 61.82 29.72 32.00
C ASN A 141 60.63 28.75 31.90
N LEU A 142 60.17 28.22 33.03
CA LEU A 142 58.96 27.38 33.09
C LEU A 142 57.72 28.17 32.65
N ASP A 143 57.54 29.41 33.11
CA ASP A 143 56.44 30.28 32.68
C ASP A 143 56.45 30.49 31.15
N LYS A 144 57.63 30.75 30.56
CA LYS A 144 57.76 30.86 29.10
C LYS A 144 57.38 29.58 28.36
N ILE A 145 57.78 28.42 28.89
CA ILE A 145 57.41 27.12 28.31
C ILE A 145 55.90 26.91 28.41
N ILE A 146 55.29 27.26 29.55
CA ILE A 146 53.83 27.19 29.74
C ILE A 146 53.12 28.06 28.71
N ASP A 147 53.60 29.29 28.47
CA ASP A 147 52.99 30.19 27.49
C ASP A 147 53.15 29.66 26.06
N GLN A 148 54.33 29.13 25.69
CA GLN A 148 54.54 28.47 24.39
C GLN A 148 53.59 27.28 24.18
N LEU A 149 53.45 26.42 25.19
CA LEU A 149 52.56 25.26 25.12
C LEU A 149 51.08 25.67 25.03
N LYS A 150 50.68 26.77 25.70
CA LYS A 150 49.33 27.32 25.56
C LYS A 150 49.07 27.85 24.15
N ASP A 151 50.03 28.58 23.58
CA ASP A 151 49.92 29.10 22.22
C ASP A 151 49.83 27.96 21.20
N GLU A 152 50.67 26.93 21.34
CA GLU A 152 50.62 25.72 20.50
C GLU A 152 49.26 25.01 20.63
N LEU A 153 48.73 24.86 21.84
CA LEU A 153 47.43 24.23 22.07
C LEU A 153 46.30 25.04 21.42
N GLN A 154 46.33 26.37 21.57
CA GLN A 154 45.34 27.25 20.97
C GLN A 154 45.41 27.22 19.44
N GLU A 155 46.62 27.23 18.87
CA GLU A 155 46.83 27.11 17.43
C GLU A 155 46.29 25.77 16.90
N LYS A 156 46.61 24.65 17.54
CA LYS A 156 46.12 23.31 17.16
C LYS A 156 44.60 23.23 17.27
N THR A 157 44.02 23.80 18.31
CA THR A 157 42.56 23.85 18.51
C THR A 157 41.88 24.67 17.41
N ALA A 158 42.44 25.84 17.06
CA ALA A 158 41.92 26.67 15.98
C ALA A 158 42.01 25.95 14.62
N LYS A 159 43.14 25.29 14.33
CA LYS A 159 43.31 24.49 13.10
C LYS A 159 42.28 23.36 13.01
N LEU A 160 42.12 22.58 14.08
CA LEU A 160 41.14 21.49 14.13
C LEU A 160 39.72 22.01 13.91
N ASN A 161 39.34 23.12 14.55
CA ASN A 161 38.02 23.72 14.36
C ASN A 161 37.76 24.15 12.91
N ILE A 162 38.76 24.75 12.25
CA ILE A 162 38.65 25.15 10.84
C ILE A 162 38.53 23.91 9.95
N GLU A 163 39.39 22.90 10.14
CA GLU A 163 39.37 21.63 9.40
C GLU A 163 38.02 20.91 9.57
N SER A 164 37.52 20.80 10.80
CA SER A 164 36.20 20.24 11.11
C SER A 164 35.07 20.98 10.39
N SER A 165 35.11 22.32 10.40
CA SER A 165 34.12 23.13 9.68
C SER A 165 34.19 22.95 8.16
N TYR A 166 35.38 22.74 7.61
CA TYR A 166 35.61 22.51 6.19
C TYR A 166 35.10 21.13 5.78
N ILE A 167 35.49 20.08 6.51
CA ILE A 167 35.05 18.71 6.27
C ILE A 167 33.52 18.62 6.35
N LYS A 168 32.91 19.26 7.34
CA LYS A 168 31.45 19.30 7.46
C LYS A 168 30.79 19.91 6.22
N LYS A 169 31.28 21.07 5.76
CA LYS A 169 30.76 21.74 4.54
C LYS A 169 30.96 20.90 3.28
N ASP A 170 32.09 20.21 3.17
CA ASP A 170 32.38 19.32 2.03
C ASP A 170 31.41 18.13 2.00
N ILE A 171 31.21 17.46 3.13
CA ILE A 171 30.23 16.37 3.27
C ILE A 171 28.81 16.87 2.97
N ASP A 172 28.40 18.00 3.54
CA ASP A 172 27.08 18.59 3.30
C ASP A 172 26.85 18.88 1.80
N LEU A 173 27.88 19.41 1.12
CA LEU A 173 27.84 19.66 -0.32
C LEU A 173 27.75 18.36 -1.13
N GLN A 174 28.51 17.33 -0.76
CA GLN A 174 28.48 16.03 -1.42
C GLN A 174 27.11 15.35 -1.25
N VAL A 175 26.52 15.40 -0.06
CA VAL A 175 25.17 14.90 0.23
C VAL A 175 24.16 15.67 -0.61
N HIS A 176 24.19 16.99 -0.61
CA HIS A 176 23.26 17.82 -1.38
C HIS A 176 23.40 17.57 -2.89
N GLN A 177 24.63 17.43 -3.41
CA GLN A 177 24.86 17.12 -4.81
C GLN A 177 24.29 15.74 -5.18
N THR A 178 24.52 14.74 -4.34
CA THR A 178 24.02 13.38 -4.54
C THR A 178 22.50 13.33 -4.48
N GLN A 179 21.90 14.00 -3.49
CA GLN A 179 20.46 14.14 -3.34
C GLN A 179 19.83 14.85 -4.55
N LYS A 180 20.43 15.94 -5.04
CA LYS A 180 19.95 16.65 -6.22
C LYS A 180 20.02 15.80 -7.47
N LYS A 181 21.12 15.07 -7.68
CA LYS A 181 21.26 14.10 -8.79
C LYS A 181 20.22 13.00 -8.68
N GLY A 182 20.04 12.41 -7.50
CA GLY A 182 19.01 11.40 -7.22
C GLY A 182 17.61 11.90 -7.56
N SER A 183 17.19 13.01 -6.94
CA SER A 183 15.88 13.62 -7.15
C SER A 183 15.62 14.01 -8.61
N SER A 184 16.66 14.44 -9.35
CA SER A 184 16.50 14.74 -10.78
C SER A 184 16.21 13.49 -11.62
N LYS A 185 16.87 12.37 -11.30
CA LYS A 185 16.65 11.08 -11.98
C LYS A 185 15.29 10.49 -11.61
N GLU A 186 14.94 10.56 -10.32
CA GLU A 186 13.62 10.14 -9.81
C GLU A 186 12.49 10.89 -10.52
N LYS A 187 12.54 12.23 -10.57
CA LYS A 187 11.56 13.04 -11.31
C LYS A 187 11.49 12.71 -12.80
N ALA A 188 12.61 12.34 -13.42
CA ALA A 188 12.62 11.92 -14.83
C ALA A 188 11.92 10.58 -15.02
N LEU A 189 12.15 9.62 -14.10
CA LEU A 189 11.46 8.33 -14.09
C LEU A 189 9.97 8.49 -13.79
N ASP A 190 9.59 9.35 -12.84
CA ASP A 190 8.19 9.63 -12.51
C ASP A 190 7.42 10.21 -13.71
N LYS A 191 8.04 11.18 -14.41
CA LYS A 191 7.48 11.69 -15.67
C LYS A 191 7.30 10.57 -16.69
N LYS A 192 8.26 9.65 -16.79
CA LYS A 192 8.15 8.53 -17.73
C LYS A 192 7.04 7.57 -17.35
N ILE A 193 6.87 7.30 -16.05
CA ILE A 193 5.77 6.49 -15.52
C ILE A 193 4.43 7.15 -15.84
N GLN A 194 4.30 8.48 -15.64
CA GLN A 194 3.08 9.21 -15.98
C GLN A 194 2.79 9.18 -17.49
N GLU A 195 3.79 9.40 -18.34
CA GLU A 195 3.63 9.27 -19.80
C GLU A 195 3.13 7.88 -20.21
N LEU A 196 3.71 6.82 -19.62
CA LEU A 196 3.32 5.45 -19.93
C LEU A 196 1.90 5.12 -19.43
N LYS A 197 1.52 5.64 -18.26
CA LYS A 197 0.15 5.52 -17.73
C LYS A 197 -0.85 6.18 -18.67
N ASN A 198 -0.60 7.43 -19.07
CA ASN A 198 -1.48 8.14 -20.00
C ASN A 198 -1.63 7.38 -21.32
N LYS A 199 -0.54 6.86 -21.89
CA LYS A 199 -0.60 6.03 -23.11
C LYS A 199 -1.41 4.75 -22.93
N THR A 200 -1.30 4.13 -21.76
CA THR A 200 -2.08 2.92 -21.44
C THR A 200 -3.57 3.26 -21.32
N ASP A 201 -3.90 4.37 -20.67
CA ASP A 201 -5.28 4.83 -20.52
C ASP A 201 -5.89 5.20 -21.89
N GLU A 202 -5.12 5.87 -22.76
CA GLU A 202 -5.49 6.16 -24.15
C GLU A 202 -5.73 4.85 -24.95
N GLU A 203 -4.85 3.86 -24.81
CA GLU A 203 -5.00 2.57 -25.48
C GLU A 203 -6.23 1.80 -24.99
N ILE A 204 -6.51 1.82 -23.68
CA ILE A 204 -7.73 1.23 -23.09
C ILE A 204 -8.97 1.92 -23.66
N GLN A 205 -8.98 3.25 -23.73
CA GLN A 205 -10.12 4.00 -24.27
C GLN A 205 -10.36 3.64 -25.75
N ILE A 206 -9.32 3.67 -26.58
CA ILE A 206 -9.42 3.31 -28.01
C ILE A 206 -9.87 1.85 -28.18
N HIS A 207 -9.37 0.94 -27.33
CA HIS A 207 -9.78 -0.46 -27.35
C HIS A 207 -11.28 -0.61 -27.05
N MET A 208 -11.77 0.07 -26.01
CA MET A 208 -13.19 0.07 -25.66
C MET A 208 -14.06 0.66 -26.77
N GLU A 209 -13.64 1.77 -27.38
CA GLU A 209 -14.35 2.38 -28.51
C GLU A 209 -14.40 1.45 -29.72
N THR A 210 -13.30 0.77 -30.02
CA THR A 210 -13.21 -0.22 -31.11
C THR A 210 -14.10 -1.43 -30.84
N GLU A 211 -14.06 -1.98 -29.62
CA GLU A 211 -14.90 -3.10 -29.23
C GLU A 211 -16.39 -2.73 -29.30
N ASN A 212 -16.76 -1.55 -28.81
CA ASN A 212 -18.13 -1.05 -28.88
C ASN A 212 -18.60 -0.87 -30.33
N PHE A 213 -17.75 -0.30 -31.20
CA PHE A 213 -18.05 -0.19 -32.64
C PHE A 213 -18.29 -1.57 -33.27
N LEU A 214 -17.39 -2.54 -33.02
CA LEU A 214 -17.54 -3.89 -33.53
C LEU A 214 -18.81 -4.56 -33.03
N ARG A 215 -19.11 -4.46 -31.73
CA ARG A 215 -20.37 -4.98 -31.14
C ARG A 215 -21.60 -4.40 -31.81
N GLN A 216 -21.61 -3.10 -32.10
CA GLN A 216 -22.72 -2.46 -32.81
C GLN A 216 -22.87 -2.98 -34.24
N GLU A 217 -21.77 -3.16 -34.98
CA GLU A 217 -21.81 -3.73 -36.33
C GLU A 217 -22.26 -5.19 -36.33
N TYR A 218 -21.80 -5.99 -35.36
CA TYR A 218 -22.28 -7.36 -35.16
C TYR A 218 -23.80 -7.38 -34.92
N GLN A 219 -24.31 -6.53 -34.03
CA GLN A 219 -25.74 -6.45 -33.76
C GLN A 219 -26.54 -6.08 -35.03
N LYS A 220 -26.07 -5.11 -35.82
CA LYS A 220 -26.74 -4.74 -37.09
C LYS A 220 -26.81 -5.89 -38.08
N VAL A 221 -25.76 -6.73 -38.14
CA VAL A 221 -25.75 -7.91 -39.01
C VAL A 221 -26.68 -8.98 -38.47
N GLU A 222 -26.70 -9.20 -37.16
CA GLU A 222 -27.59 -10.15 -36.49
C GLU A 222 -29.06 -9.76 -36.66
N ASP A 223 -29.41 -8.49 -36.50
CA ASP A 223 -30.77 -7.99 -36.73
C ASP A 223 -31.21 -8.19 -38.19
N ARG A 224 -30.30 -7.98 -39.16
CA ARG A 224 -30.57 -8.25 -40.58
C ARG A 224 -30.75 -9.74 -40.84
N LEU A 225 -29.94 -10.58 -40.21
CA LEU A 225 -30.05 -12.03 -40.32
C LEU A 225 -31.41 -12.50 -39.80
N GLN A 226 -31.80 -12.03 -38.61
CA GLN A 226 -33.10 -12.34 -38.02
C GLN A 226 -34.25 -11.90 -38.93
N TYR A 227 -34.19 -10.67 -39.46
CA TYR A 227 -35.18 -10.20 -40.44
C TYR A 227 -35.31 -11.13 -41.65
N TRP A 228 -34.18 -11.57 -42.22
CA TRP A 228 -34.22 -12.48 -43.36
C TRP A 228 -34.74 -13.86 -42.98
N MET A 229 -34.36 -14.39 -41.81
CA MET A 229 -34.88 -15.66 -41.31
C MET A 229 -36.41 -15.61 -41.15
N ASP A 230 -36.92 -14.60 -40.45
CA ASP A 230 -38.37 -14.42 -40.25
C ASP A 230 -39.09 -14.26 -41.59
N LYS A 231 -38.49 -13.52 -42.54
CA LYS A 231 -39.07 -13.37 -43.87
C LYS A 231 -39.14 -14.71 -44.61
N TYR A 232 -38.06 -15.49 -44.62
CA TYR A 232 -38.04 -16.80 -45.29
C TYR A 232 -39.03 -17.77 -44.66
N GLU A 233 -39.15 -17.78 -43.34
CA GLU A 233 -40.13 -18.61 -42.63
C GLU A 233 -41.56 -18.21 -43.02
N ASN A 234 -41.88 -16.91 -43.01
CA ASN A 234 -43.20 -16.41 -43.41
C ASN A 234 -43.52 -16.73 -44.89
N ASP A 235 -42.57 -16.49 -45.79
CA ASP A 235 -42.76 -16.77 -47.22
C ASP A 235 -42.94 -18.29 -47.47
N THR A 236 -42.21 -19.14 -46.73
CA THR A 236 -42.34 -20.60 -46.81
C THR A 236 -43.69 -21.05 -46.28
N ASN A 237 -44.11 -20.57 -45.11
CA ASN A 237 -45.41 -20.88 -44.53
C ASN A 237 -46.55 -20.44 -45.45
N ALA A 238 -46.47 -19.24 -46.05
CA ALA A 238 -47.46 -18.77 -47.01
C ALA A 238 -47.53 -19.67 -48.25
N LYS A 239 -46.37 -20.14 -48.76
CA LYS A 239 -46.34 -21.07 -49.90
C LYS A 239 -46.87 -22.45 -49.55
N ASP A 240 -46.59 -22.94 -48.35
CA ASP A 240 -47.15 -24.20 -47.84
C ASP A 240 -48.67 -24.10 -47.68
N GLU A 241 -49.19 -23.00 -47.17
CA GLU A 241 -50.63 -22.73 -47.09
C GLU A 241 -51.31 -22.68 -48.48
N GLU A 242 -50.71 -21.98 -49.45
CA GLU A 242 -51.18 -21.96 -50.85
C GLU A 242 -51.20 -23.39 -51.43
N LEU A 243 -50.16 -24.17 -51.15
CA LEU A 243 -50.01 -25.54 -51.65
C LEU A 243 -51.06 -26.47 -51.03
N GLU A 244 -51.31 -26.36 -49.72
CA GLU A 244 -52.37 -27.11 -49.04
C GLU A 244 -53.77 -26.70 -49.54
N ALA A 245 -54.01 -25.41 -49.79
CA ALA A 245 -55.26 -24.94 -50.39
C ALA A 245 -55.47 -25.52 -51.81
N LEU A 246 -54.43 -25.55 -52.65
CA LEU A 246 -54.49 -26.16 -53.97
C LEU A 246 -54.69 -27.67 -53.92
N LYS A 247 -54.06 -28.37 -52.96
CA LYS A 247 -54.31 -29.79 -52.71
C LYS A 247 -55.76 -30.04 -52.31
N ALA A 248 -56.32 -29.22 -51.42
CA ALA A 248 -57.71 -29.31 -50.99
C ALA A 248 -58.67 -29.09 -52.16
N LEU A 249 -58.46 -28.04 -52.97
CA LEU A 249 -59.27 -27.77 -54.16
C LEU A 249 -59.15 -28.87 -55.22
N LYS A 250 -57.96 -29.44 -55.42
CA LYS A 250 -57.76 -30.60 -56.29
C LYS A 250 -58.53 -31.82 -55.77
N ALA A 251 -58.50 -32.08 -54.47
CA ALA A 251 -59.24 -33.17 -53.85
C ALA A 251 -60.76 -32.98 -54.00
N GLU A 252 -61.27 -31.77 -53.78
CA GLU A 252 -62.67 -31.41 -53.99
C GLU A 252 -63.10 -31.62 -55.45
N ASN A 253 -62.33 -31.09 -56.41
CA ASN A 253 -62.60 -31.26 -57.83
C ASN A 253 -62.58 -32.75 -58.25
N LEU A 254 -61.72 -33.55 -57.64
CA LEU A 254 -61.66 -34.98 -57.91
C LEU A 254 -62.90 -35.69 -57.33
N GLU A 255 -63.40 -35.28 -56.17
CA GLU A 255 -64.64 -35.79 -55.59
C GLU A 255 -65.88 -35.35 -56.39
N THR A 256 -65.96 -34.12 -56.89
CA THR A 256 -67.05 -33.68 -57.78
C THR A 256 -67.03 -34.46 -59.10
N MET A 257 -65.86 -34.68 -59.70
CA MET A 257 -65.73 -35.52 -60.90
C MET A 257 -66.17 -36.97 -60.64
N LYS A 258 -65.80 -37.57 -59.51
CA LYS A 258 -66.29 -38.90 -59.12
C LYS A 258 -67.81 -38.93 -58.95
N LYS A 259 -68.41 -37.88 -58.37
CA LYS A 259 -69.88 -37.77 -58.24
C LYS A 259 -70.54 -37.72 -59.61
N PHE A 260 -70.08 -36.87 -60.51
CA PHE A 260 -70.62 -36.81 -61.88
C PHE A 260 -70.43 -38.13 -62.63
N ALA A 261 -69.28 -38.79 -62.51
CA ALA A 261 -69.07 -40.10 -63.11
C ALA A 261 -70.09 -41.14 -62.60
N LYS A 262 -70.38 -41.14 -61.29
CA LYS A 262 -71.43 -41.99 -60.71
C LYS A 262 -72.81 -41.63 -61.24
N GLU A 263 -73.15 -40.34 -61.34
CA GLU A 263 -74.42 -39.88 -61.91
C GLU A 263 -74.57 -40.28 -63.39
N CYS A 264 -73.51 -40.17 -64.20
CA CYS A 264 -73.53 -40.66 -65.58
C CYS A 264 -73.80 -42.16 -65.66
N LEU A 265 -73.15 -42.95 -64.80
CA LEU A 265 -73.37 -44.40 -64.73
C LEU A 265 -74.81 -44.72 -64.33
N THR A 266 -75.38 -44.06 -63.33
CA THR A 266 -76.78 -44.28 -62.93
C THR A 266 -77.76 -43.84 -64.03
N PHE A 267 -77.47 -42.74 -64.75
CA PHE A 267 -78.27 -42.37 -65.92
C PHE A 267 -78.18 -43.39 -67.05
N GLU A 268 -76.99 -43.94 -67.31
CA GLU A 268 -76.83 -45.00 -68.31
C GLU A 268 -77.60 -46.27 -67.90
N GLU A 269 -77.49 -46.69 -66.64
CA GLU A 269 -78.26 -47.82 -66.09
C GLU A 269 -79.77 -47.60 -66.21
N THR A 270 -80.26 -46.41 -65.88
CA THR A 270 -81.70 -46.07 -66.00
C THR A 270 -82.17 -46.02 -67.46
N ILE A 271 -81.35 -45.53 -68.39
CA ILE A 271 -81.67 -45.56 -69.84
C ILE A 271 -81.70 -47.00 -70.36
N ILE A 272 -80.73 -47.85 -69.96
CA ILE A 272 -80.68 -49.25 -70.36
C ILE A 272 -81.91 -49.99 -69.83
N THR A 273 -82.24 -49.82 -68.55
CA THR A 273 -83.42 -50.45 -67.93
C THR A 273 -84.72 -49.98 -68.56
N ASP A 274 -84.92 -48.67 -68.80
CA ASP A 274 -86.12 -48.17 -69.48
C ASP A 274 -86.23 -48.66 -70.95
N ARG A 275 -85.09 -48.76 -71.67
CA ARG A 275 -85.07 -49.38 -73.00
C ARG A 275 -85.46 -50.86 -72.95
N ALA A 276 -84.93 -51.62 -71.99
CA ALA A 276 -85.27 -53.02 -71.79
C ALA A 276 -86.76 -53.18 -71.44
N GLU A 277 -87.29 -52.38 -70.50
CA GLU A 277 -88.71 -52.39 -70.15
C GLU A 277 -89.62 -52.04 -71.33
N ARG A 278 -89.25 -51.05 -72.15
CA ARG A 278 -90.04 -50.69 -73.34
C ARG A 278 -90.07 -51.82 -74.35
N GLU A 279 -88.95 -52.51 -74.54
CA GLU A 279 -88.88 -53.66 -75.44
C GLU A 279 -89.65 -54.87 -74.88
N ASP A 280 -89.60 -55.11 -73.57
CA ASP A 280 -90.40 -56.16 -72.92
C ASP A 280 -91.90 -55.86 -72.98
N LYS A 281 -92.32 -54.61 -72.76
CA LYS A 281 -93.71 -54.15 -72.97
C LYS A 281 -94.14 -54.32 -74.43
N ARG A 282 -93.24 -54.15 -75.41
CA ARG A 282 -93.53 -54.43 -76.82
C ARG A 282 -93.71 -55.92 -77.06
N LYS A 283 -92.79 -56.77 -76.59
CA LYS A 283 -92.88 -58.22 -76.72
C LYS A 283 -94.14 -58.77 -76.07
N GLN A 284 -94.53 -58.27 -74.89
CA GLN A 284 -95.79 -58.62 -74.23
C GLN A 284 -96.99 -58.24 -75.10
N ARG A 285 -97.05 -57.01 -75.64
CA ARG A 285 -98.13 -56.61 -76.56
C ARG A 285 -98.19 -57.47 -77.82
N GLU A 286 -97.04 -57.84 -78.39
CA GLU A 286 -96.98 -58.73 -79.55
C GLU A 286 -97.43 -60.16 -79.20
N GLN A 287 -97.06 -60.66 -78.02
CA GLN A 287 -97.50 -61.94 -77.49
C GLN A 287 -99.02 -61.93 -77.27
N GLU A 288 -99.55 -60.93 -76.56
CA GLU A 288 -100.99 -60.75 -76.37
C GLU A 288 -101.73 -60.62 -77.71
N ALA A 289 -101.15 -59.94 -78.71
CA ALA A 289 -101.74 -59.84 -80.03
C ALA A 289 -101.75 -61.19 -80.76
N ARG A 290 -100.67 -61.99 -80.62
CA ARG A 290 -100.62 -63.37 -81.14
C ARG A 290 -101.62 -64.27 -80.43
N GLU A 291 -101.73 -64.17 -79.10
CA GLU A 291 -102.71 -64.88 -78.29
C GLU A 291 -104.14 -64.48 -78.67
N LYS A 292 -104.45 -63.18 -78.78
CA LYS A 292 -105.74 -62.68 -79.27
C LYS A 292 -106.06 -63.18 -80.67
N LYS A 293 -105.09 -63.18 -81.60
CA LYS A 293 -105.28 -63.77 -82.94
C LYS A 293 -105.56 -65.27 -82.86
N SER A 294 -104.88 -65.99 -81.98
CA SER A 294 -105.11 -67.43 -81.76
C SER A 294 -106.50 -67.68 -81.16
N ILE A 295 -106.93 -66.89 -80.18
CA ILE A 295 -108.28 -66.93 -79.58
C ILE A 295 -109.34 -66.62 -80.63
N LEU A 296 -109.13 -65.60 -81.48
CA LEU A 296 -110.04 -65.26 -82.57
C LEU A 296 -110.15 -66.39 -83.60
N LYS A 297 -109.04 -67.03 -83.96
CA LYS A 297 -109.05 -68.22 -84.82
C LYS A 297 -109.80 -69.38 -84.16
N LEU A 298 -109.62 -69.59 -82.85
CA LEU A 298 -110.34 -70.60 -82.08
C LEU A 298 -111.85 -70.29 -82.05
N GLN A 299 -112.22 -69.03 -81.81
CA GLN A 299 -113.60 -68.55 -81.86
C GLN A 299 -114.21 -68.69 -83.24
N ALA A 300 -113.48 -68.36 -84.31
CA ALA A 300 -113.94 -68.51 -85.69
C ALA A 300 -114.06 -69.98 -86.10
N TRP A 301 -113.13 -70.82 -85.67
CA TRP A 301 -113.23 -72.28 -85.84
C TRP A 301 -114.44 -72.84 -85.11
N TRP A 302 -114.68 -72.43 -83.86
CA TRP A 302 -115.84 -72.86 -83.09
C TRP A 302 -117.15 -72.37 -83.72
N LYS A 303 -117.26 -71.07 -84.08
CA LYS A 303 -118.42 -70.51 -84.81
C LYS A 303 -118.65 -71.23 -86.15
N GLY A 304 -117.60 -71.46 -86.93
CA GLY A 304 -117.68 -72.20 -88.19
C GLY A 304 -118.02 -73.68 -88.02
N THR A 305 -117.62 -74.29 -86.91
CA THR A 305 -118.00 -75.66 -86.53
C THR A 305 -119.46 -75.70 -86.07
N MET A 306 -119.92 -74.71 -85.31
CA MET A 306 -121.32 -74.55 -84.93
C MET A 306 -122.22 -74.45 -86.17
N VAL A 307 -121.81 -73.70 -87.21
CA VAL A 307 -122.55 -73.61 -88.47
C VAL A 307 -122.51 -74.93 -89.25
N ARG A 308 -121.33 -75.55 -89.44
CA ARG A 308 -121.17 -76.76 -90.28
C ARG A 308 -121.72 -78.05 -89.66
N ARG A 309 -121.70 -78.15 -88.33
CA ARG A 309 -122.30 -79.27 -87.60
C ARG A 309 -123.73 -78.98 -87.14
N PHE A 310 -124.28 -77.81 -87.49
CA PHE A 310 -125.63 -77.36 -87.14
C PHE A 310 -125.92 -77.47 -85.63
N LEU A 311 -125.07 -76.87 -84.81
CA LEU A 311 -125.21 -76.85 -83.35
C LEU A 311 -125.69 -75.48 -82.88
N GLY A 312 -126.71 -75.45 -82.02
CA GLY A 312 -127.27 -74.21 -81.46
C GLY A 312 -128.16 -73.45 -82.47
N PRO A 313 -128.06 -72.11 -82.59
CA PRO A 313 -128.98 -71.29 -83.41
C PRO A 313 -129.10 -71.68 -84.91
N TYR A 314 -128.17 -72.50 -85.42
CA TYR A 314 -128.12 -72.96 -86.81
C TYR A 314 -128.78 -74.34 -87.03
N GLU A 315 -129.35 -74.97 -86.01
CA GLU A 315 -130.11 -76.23 -86.14
C GLU A 315 -131.29 -76.12 -87.12
N ALA A 316 -131.90 -74.95 -87.23
CA ALA A 316 -132.99 -74.68 -88.17
C ALA A 316 -132.57 -74.80 -89.65
N LEU A 317 -131.33 -74.42 -89.99
CA LEU A 317 -130.80 -74.56 -91.35
C LEU A 317 -130.46 -76.01 -91.71
N GLY A 318 -130.05 -76.82 -90.72
CA GLY A 318 -129.75 -78.25 -90.93
C GLY A 318 -131.00 -79.06 -91.30
N LYS A 319 -132.18 -78.65 -90.83
CA LYS A 319 -133.46 -79.27 -91.19
C LYS A 319 -133.87 -78.96 -92.65
N LEU A 320 -133.61 -77.74 -93.10
CA LEU A 320 -133.97 -77.25 -94.45
C LEU A 320 -133.14 -77.89 -95.59
N VAL A 321 -131.87 -78.19 -95.32
CA VAL A 321 -131.00 -78.89 -96.29
C VAL A 321 -131.34 -80.37 -96.42
N LYS A 322 -131.80 -81.02 -95.33
CA LYS A 322 -132.29 -82.40 -95.37
C LYS A 322 -133.62 -82.53 -96.13
N GLU A 323 -134.51 -81.53 -96.06
CA GLU A 323 -135.74 -81.48 -96.87
C GLU A 323 -135.48 -81.31 -98.37
N GLN A 324 -134.45 -80.56 -98.78
CA GLN A 324 -134.08 -80.39 -100.20
C GLN A 324 -133.37 -81.62 -100.81
N GLN A 325 -132.76 -82.49 -99.99
CA GLN A 325 -132.16 -83.74 -100.46
C GLN A 325 -133.19 -84.86 -100.67
N MET A 326 -134.30 -84.87 -99.93
CA MET A 326 -135.40 -85.84 -100.11
C MET A 326 -136.29 -85.57 -101.35
N GLN A 327 -136.31 -84.34 -101.89
CA GLN A 327 -137.09 -84.01 -103.10
C GLN A 327 -136.32 -84.20 -104.43
N LYS A 328 -135.00 -84.46 -104.40
CA LYS A 328 -134.18 -84.70 -105.61
C LYS A 328 -134.06 -86.18 -106.02
N GLU A 329 -134.63 -87.13 -105.28
CA GLU A 329 -134.57 -88.58 -105.58
C GLU A 329 -135.79 -89.16 -106.33
N ILE A 330 -136.88 -88.41 -106.59
CA ILE A 330 -138.08 -88.90 -107.32
C ILE A 330 -138.12 -88.50 -108.82
N GLY A 331 -137.18 -87.69 -109.32
CA GLY A 331 -137.20 -87.13 -110.69
C GLY A 331 -136.18 -87.71 -111.71
N LYS A 332 -135.46 -88.80 -111.40
CA LYS A 332 -134.46 -89.42 -112.31
C LYS A 332 -134.89 -90.84 -112.75
N LYS A 333 -135.98 -90.91 -113.51
CA LYS A 333 -136.39 -92.06 -114.34
C LYS A 333 -137.21 -91.57 -115.53
N GLU A 334 -136.55 -90.83 -116.43
CA GLU A 334 -136.84 -90.66 -117.86
C GLU A 334 -135.86 -89.59 -118.35
N GLU A 335 -135.27 -89.79 -119.53
CA GLU A 335 -134.22 -88.96 -120.13
C GLU A 335 -132.74 -89.27 -119.71
N LEU A 336 -132.00 -90.32 -120.16
CA LEU A 336 -132.21 -91.41 -121.14
C LEU A 336 -133.37 -91.19 -122.12
N GLY A 337 -133.05 -90.20 -122.94
CA GLY A 337 -133.82 -89.07 -123.48
C GLY A 337 -133.05 -87.80 -123.07
N ALA A 338 -133.13 -86.74 -123.86
CA ALA A 338 -132.30 -85.52 -123.94
C ALA A 338 -130.97 -85.33 -123.15
N LYS A 339 -129.88 -85.52 -123.93
CA LYS A 339 -128.63 -84.73 -124.08
C LYS A 339 -127.94 -84.07 -122.87
#